data_AF-A0A859CY35-F1
#
_entry.id   AF-A0A859CY35-F1
#
_cell.length_a   1.000
_cell.length_b   1.000
_cell.length_c   1.000
_cell.angle_alpha   90.00
_cell.angle_beta   90.00
_cell.angle_gamma   90.00
#
_symmetry.space_group_name_H-M   'P 1'
#
loop_
_entity.id
_entity.type
_entity.pdbx_description
1 polymer ?
#
loop_
_entity_poly.entity_id
_entity_poly.type
_entity_poly.pdbx_seq_one_letter_code
_entity_poly.pdbx_strand_id
1 'polypeptide(L)'
;MQSIQMKEATCEEMQILGLSVRTNNADEMKAETAKIGSLHGTFNQKIAVNYANGAHLFGVYYSYESDHTGDFSVLVGSEESVLTMTPEENKASLDTVVLSAGKYLVFSGTGEMPQVVINVWGDIWRYFSGESSQGKSKYQRAFTTDFERYTSANSVDVYIAIL
;
A
#
# COMPACT_ATOMS: atom_id res chain seq x y z
N MET A 1 -4.05 19.99 -14.86
CA MET A 1 -3.29 18.79 -14.44
C MET A 1 -2.96 18.98 -12.98
N GLN A 2 -3.47 18.13 -12.08
CA GLN A 2 -2.97 18.11 -10.70
C GLN A 2 -1.52 17.64 -10.74
N SER A 3 -0.62 18.44 -10.21
CA SER A 3 0.79 18.08 -10.08
C SER A 3 0.93 17.10 -8.92
N ILE A 4 1.35 15.88 -9.21
CA ILE A 4 1.69 14.88 -8.19
C ILE A 4 2.91 15.40 -7.42
N GLN A 5 2.85 15.31 -6.09
CA GLN A 5 4.01 15.60 -5.26
C GLN A 5 4.81 14.32 -5.07
N MET A 6 6.04 14.34 -5.56
CA MET A 6 7.02 13.26 -5.42
C MET A 6 8.16 13.74 -4.54
N LYS A 7 8.54 12.95 -3.53
CA LYS A 7 9.68 13.27 -2.66
C LYS A 7 10.40 12.00 -2.18
N GLU A 8 11.71 12.11 -1.95
CA GLU A 8 12.45 11.08 -1.23
C GLU A 8 12.10 11.15 0.27
N ALA A 9 12.06 9.98 0.91
CA ALA A 9 11.93 9.83 2.36
C ALA A 9 12.85 8.70 2.85
N THR A 10 13.30 8.82 4.09
CA THR A 10 13.89 7.69 4.84
C THR A 10 12.84 7.22 5.82
N CYS A 11 12.53 5.94 5.79
CA CYS A 11 11.56 5.31 6.68
C CYS A 11 12.28 4.38 7.64
N GLU A 12 11.79 4.36 8.88
CA GLU A 12 12.18 3.38 9.88
C GLU A 12 11.37 2.09 9.72
N GLU A 13 11.82 1.04 10.37
CA GLU A 13 11.09 -0.22 10.42
C GLU A 13 9.77 -0.05 11.17
N MET A 14 8.69 -0.66 10.66
CA MET A 14 7.36 -0.61 11.28
C MET A 14 6.63 -1.93 11.08
N GLN A 15 5.99 -2.42 12.14
CA GLN A 15 5.21 -3.66 12.09
C GLN A 15 3.73 -3.35 11.86
N ILE A 16 3.15 -3.97 10.83
CA ILE A 16 1.74 -3.86 10.48
C ILE A 16 1.06 -5.22 10.71
N LEU A 17 -0.04 -5.20 11.44
CA LEU A 17 -0.89 -6.35 11.70
C LEU A 17 -2.18 -6.22 10.89
N GLY A 18 -2.61 -7.29 10.20
CA GLY A 18 -3.79 -7.21 9.35
C GLY A 18 -4.17 -8.49 8.64
N LEU A 19 -4.95 -8.36 7.57
CA LEU A 19 -5.36 -9.46 6.71
C LEU A 19 -4.51 -9.44 5.43
N SER A 20 -4.05 -10.61 4.98
CA SER A 20 -3.24 -10.73 3.77
C SER A 20 -3.89 -11.57 2.67
N VAL A 21 -3.51 -11.29 1.43
CA VAL A 21 -3.84 -12.11 0.25
C VAL A 21 -2.68 -12.14 -0.75
N ARG A 22 -2.51 -13.26 -1.45
CA ARG A 22 -1.58 -13.40 -2.58
C ARG A 22 -2.31 -13.11 -3.90
N THR A 23 -1.71 -12.26 -4.73
CA THR A 23 -2.27 -11.83 -6.02
C THR A 23 -1.18 -11.40 -7.00
N ASN A 24 -1.56 -10.93 -8.19
CA ASN A 24 -0.69 -10.27 -9.15
C ASN A 24 -1.44 -9.19 -9.92
N ASN A 25 -0.71 -8.38 -10.69
CA ASN A 25 -1.30 -7.27 -11.44
C ASN A 25 -2.31 -7.73 -12.49
N ALA A 26 -2.13 -8.91 -13.11
CA ALA A 26 -3.04 -9.40 -14.13
C ALA A 26 -4.41 -9.81 -13.56
N ASP A 27 -4.44 -10.35 -12.35
CA ASP A 27 -5.66 -10.68 -11.61
C ASP A 27 -6.36 -9.41 -11.08
N GLU A 28 -5.61 -8.44 -10.54
CA GLU A 28 -6.19 -7.20 -10.00
C GLU A 28 -6.77 -6.26 -11.08
N MET A 29 -6.34 -6.40 -12.34
CA MET A 29 -6.90 -5.64 -13.46
C MET A 29 -8.29 -6.12 -13.91
N LYS A 30 -8.75 -7.30 -13.44
CA LYS A 30 -10.05 -7.86 -13.82
C LYS A 30 -10.96 -7.89 -12.60
N ALA A 31 -12.16 -7.32 -12.74
CA ALA A 31 -13.10 -7.21 -11.62
C ALA A 31 -13.47 -8.57 -11.00
N GLU A 32 -13.48 -9.65 -11.79
CA GLU A 32 -13.84 -11.00 -11.35
C GLU A 32 -12.78 -11.68 -10.48
N THR A 33 -11.50 -11.28 -10.64
CA THR A 33 -10.36 -11.92 -9.97
C THR A 33 -9.66 -11.01 -8.97
N ALA A 34 -9.97 -9.71 -8.97
CA ALA A 34 -9.36 -8.73 -8.07
C ALA A 34 -9.67 -9.06 -6.60
N LYS A 35 -8.63 -9.10 -5.77
CA LYS A 35 -8.70 -9.51 -4.36
C LYS A 35 -8.51 -8.34 -3.41
N ILE A 36 -7.79 -7.28 -3.81
CA ILE A 36 -7.44 -6.17 -2.92
C ILE A 36 -8.69 -5.44 -2.41
N GLY A 37 -9.64 -5.13 -3.29
CA GLY A 37 -10.89 -4.46 -2.87
C GLY A 37 -11.69 -5.28 -1.85
N SER A 38 -11.79 -6.60 -2.07
CA SER A 38 -12.45 -7.52 -1.14
C SER A 38 -11.71 -7.63 0.19
N LEU A 39 -10.37 -7.62 0.15
CA LEU A 39 -9.53 -7.61 1.35
C LEU A 39 -9.79 -6.38 2.21
N HIS A 40 -9.82 -5.18 1.62
CA HIS A 40 -10.20 -3.94 2.33
C HIS A 40 -11.60 -4.03 2.93
N GLY A 41 -12.59 -4.51 2.16
CA GLY A 41 -13.96 -4.68 2.64
C GLY A 41 -14.05 -5.63 3.84
N THR A 42 -13.36 -6.76 3.77
CA THR A 42 -13.29 -7.74 4.85
C THR A 42 -12.60 -7.18 6.08
N PHE A 43 -11.48 -6.47 5.90
CA PHE A 43 -10.76 -5.82 7.00
C PHE A 43 -11.66 -4.81 7.71
N ASN A 44 -12.32 -3.91 6.97
CA ASN A 44 -13.18 -2.87 7.56
C ASN A 44 -14.42 -3.40 8.28
N GLN A 45 -14.93 -4.58 7.89
CA GLN A 45 -16.06 -5.22 8.56
C GLN A 45 -15.66 -5.87 9.90
N LYS A 46 -14.42 -6.37 9.98
CA LYS A 46 -13.92 -7.18 11.07
C LYS A 46 -13.14 -6.35 12.09
N ILE A 47 -12.28 -5.48 11.61
CA ILE A 47 -11.24 -4.85 12.42
C ILE A 47 -11.46 -3.34 12.39
N ALA A 48 -11.61 -2.75 13.58
CA ALA A 48 -11.70 -1.32 13.75
C ALA A 48 -10.32 -0.72 14.00
N VAL A 49 -9.98 0.35 13.26
CA VAL A 49 -8.77 1.15 13.49
C VAL A 49 -9.15 2.39 14.29
N ASN A 50 -8.44 2.64 15.40
CA ASN A 50 -8.65 3.82 16.22
C ASN A 50 -7.94 5.06 15.65
N TYR A 51 -8.61 5.77 14.76
CA TYR A 51 -8.09 7.00 14.14
C TYR A 51 -7.97 8.20 15.10
N ALA A 52 -8.47 8.13 16.33
CA ALA A 52 -8.55 9.28 17.25
C ALA A 52 -7.18 9.89 17.60
N ASN A 53 -6.11 9.08 17.56
CA ASN A 53 -4.74 9.50 17.87
C ASN A 53 -3.83 9.53 16.63
N GLY A 54 -4.40 9.71 15.44
CA GLY A 54 -3.62 9.81 14.19
C GLY A 54 -3.14 8.45 13.66
N ALA A 55 -3.81 7.36 14.02
CA ALA A 55 -3.56 6.06 13.40
C ALA A 55 -3.77 6.13 11.88
N HIS A 56 -3.07 5.28 11.16
CA HIS A 56 -3.21 5.15 9.72
C HIS A 56 -3.59 3.73 9.34
N LEU A 57 -4.46 3.58 8.35
CA LEU A 57 -4.58 2.32 7.64
C LEU A 57 -3.41 2.22 6.65
N PHE A 58 -2.93 1.00 6.43
CA PHE A 58 -1.89 0.68 5.48
C PHE A 58 -2.33 -0.40 4.51
N GLY A 59 -1.95 -0.24 3.25
CA GLY A 59 -1.95 -1.29 2.23
C GLY A 59 -0.51 -1.65 1.91
N VAL A 60 -0.04 -2.81 2.36
CA VAL A 60 1.37 -3.21 2.29
C VAL A 60 1.56 -4.25 1.22
N TYR A 61 2.42 -3.97 0.25
CA TYR A 61 2.79 -4.86 -0.84
C TYR A 61 4.16 -5.47 -0.53
N TYR A 62 4.23 -6.79 -0.48
CA TYR A 62 5.41 -7.50 0.03
C TYR A 62 5.58 -8.89 -0.60
N SER A 63 6.72 -9.51 -0.32
CA SER A 63 7.04 -10.86 -0.79
C SER A 63 6.95 -10.99 -2.31
N TYR A 64 7.39 -9.96 -3.05
CA TYR A 64 7.44 -9.99 -4.51
C TYR A 64 8.20 -11.24 -4.99
N GLU A 65 7.62 -11.99 -5.92
CA GLU A 65 8.27 -13.15 -6.52
C GLU A 65 9.49 -12.73 -7.36
N SER A 66 9.36 -11.62 -8.08
CA SER A 66 10.38 -11.13 -8.99
C SER A 66 10.34 -9.60 -9.07
N ASP A 67 9.39 -9.07 -9.83
CA ASP A 67 9.21 -7.66 -10.09
C ASP A 67 7.71 -7.33 -10.20
N HIS A 68 7.40 -6.33 -11.02
CA HIS A 68 6.05 -5.90 -11.32
C HIS A 68 5.20 -6.90 -12.12
N THR A 69 5.77 -7.98 -12.64
CA THR A 69 5.05 -9.02 -13.40
C THR A 69 4.76 -10.28 -12.59
N GLY A 70 5.50 -10.51 -11.50
CA GLY A 70 5.35 -11.67 -10.64
C GLY A 70 4.22 -11.53 -9.61
N ASP A 71 3.98 -12.61 -8.88
CA ASP A 71 3.05 -12.57 -7.76
C ASP A 71 3.61 -11.72 -6.61
N PHE A 72 2.70 -11.10 -5.86
CA PHE A 72 3.00 -10.39 -4.64
C PHE A 72 1.89 -10.62 -3.61
N SER A 73 2.21 -10.35 -2.34
CA SER A 73 1.24 -10.38 -1.26
C SER A 73 0.82 -8.95 -0.92
N VAL A 74 -0.44 -8.78 -0.57
CA VAL A 74 -0.99 -7.51 -0.06
C VAL A 74 -1.57 -7.73 1.31
N LEU A 75 -1.14 -6.93 2.29
CA LEU A 75 -1.71 -6.88 3.62
C LEU A 75 -2.43 -5.55 3.82
N VAL A 76 -3.68 -5.60 4.29
CA VAL A 76 -4.42 -4.41 4.76
C VAL A 76 -4.45 -4.45 6.28
N GLY A 77 -3.95 -3.40 6.92
CA GLY A 77 -3.72 -3.42 8.36
C GLY A 77 -3.33 -2.08 8.98
N SER A 78 -3.02 -2.12 10.28
CA SER A 78 -2.46 -0.98 11.02
C SER A 78 -1.52 -1.48 12.11
N GLU A 79 -0.91 -0.56 12.86
CA GLU A 79 -0.13 -0.90 14.05
C GLU A 79 -1.03 -1.58 15.09
N GLU A 80 -0.54 -2.64 15.74
CA GLU A 80 -1.36 -3.44 16.67
C GLU A 80 -1.99 -2.60 17.80
N SER A 81 -1.27 -1.58 18.27
CA SER A 81 -1.69 -0.71 19.37
C SER A 81 -2.96 0.09 19.09
N VAL A 82 -3.32 0.26 17.82
CA VAL A 82 -4.49 1.05 17.37
C VAL A 82 -5.61 0.18 16.81
N LEU A 83 -5.44 -1.14 16.80
CA LEU A 83 -6.48 -2.08 16.36
C LEU A 83 -7.39 -2.45 17.53
N THR A 84 -8.70 -2.43 17.27
CA THR A 84 -9.72 -3.02 18.14
C THR A 84 -10.44 -4.12 17.36
N MET A 85 -10.47 -5.31 17.95
CA MET A 85 -11.11 -6.49 17.36
C MET A 85 -12.40 -6.80 18.12
N THR A 86 -13.39 -7.39 17.45
CA THR A 86 -14.56 -7.89 18.16
C THR A 86 -14.19 -9.12 18.99
N PRO A 87 -14.93 -9.45 20.07
CA PRO A 87 -14.63 -10.63 20.90
C PRO A 87 -14.62 -11.97 20.16
N GLU A 88 -15.24 -12.04 18.98
CA GLU A 88 -15.31 -13.22 18.12
C GLU A 88 -14.05 -13.41 17.26
N GLU A 89 -13.15 -12.43 17.24
CA GLU A 89 -11.98 -12.39 16.38
C GLU A 89 -10.70 -12.47 17.20
N ASN A 90 -9.94 -13.54 16.97
CA ASN A 90 -8.68 -13.77 17.68
C ASN A 90 -7.53 -13.13 16.88
N LYS A 91 -6.61 -12.43 17.56
CA LYS A 91 -5.33 -11.95 16.96
C LYS A 91 -4.57 -13.06 16.22
N ALA A 92 -4.76 -14.33 16.62
CA ALA A 92 -4.18 -15.49 15.97
C ALA A 92 -4.57 -15.68 14.48
N SER A 93 -5.61 -14.98 13.98
CA SER A 93 -6.00 -15.02 12.56
C SER A 93 -5.49 -13.84 11.74
N LEU A 94 -4.66 -12.96 12.31
CA LEU A 94 -4.06 -11.83 11.59
C LEU A 94 -2.61 -12.14 11.24
N ASP A 95 -2.22 -11.72 10.03
CA ASP A 95 -0.84 -11.78 9.57
C ASP A 95 -0.08 -10.53 10.04
N THR A 96 1.22 -10.70 10.21
CA THR A 96 2.14 -9.60 10.52
C THR A 96 3.12 -9.41 9.37
N VAL A 97 3.30 -8.17 8.94
CA VAL A 97 4.34 -7.77 7.98
C VAL A 97 5.19 -6.65 8.56
N VAL A 98 6.49 -6.72 8.33
CA VAL A 98 7.44 -5.68 8.70
C VAL A 98 7.74 -4.83 7.48
N LEU A 99 7.40 -3.54 7.56
CA LEU A 99 7.84 -2.53 6.60
C LEU A 99 9.34 -2.31 6.80
N SER A 100 10.13 -2.56 5.76
CA SER A 100 11.59 -2.47 5.86
C SER A 100 12.04 -1.02 6.04
N ALA A 101 12.97 -0.78 6.96
CA ALA A 101 13.67 0.50 7.02
C ALA A 101 14.45 0.75 5.72
N GLY A 102 14.52 1.99 5.26
CA GLY A 102 15.25 2.31 4.04
C GLY A 102 14.81 3.58 3.34
N LYS A 103 15.24 3.72 2.09
CA LYS A 103 14.88 4.85 1.23
C LYS A 103 13.63 4.54 0.43
N TYR A 104 12.75 5.52 0.40
CA TYR A 104 11.48 5.45 -0.31
C TYR A 104 11.29 6.68 -1.20
N LEU A 105 10.63 6.46 -2.33
CA LEU A 105 10.07 7.51 -3.15
C LEU A 105 8.57 7.59 -2.86
N VAL A 106 8.11 8.74 -2.37
CA VAL A 106 6.73 8.95 -1.91
C VAL A 106 5.96 9.68 -2.98
N PHE A 107 4.80 9.13 -3.36
CA PHE A 107 3.83 9.74 -4.26
C PHE A 107 2.55 10.02 -3.49
N SER A 108 2.14 11.29 -3.43
CA SER A 108 0.94 11.69 -2.69
C SER A 108 -0.20 12.06 -3.61
N GLY A 109 -1.40 11.60 -3.28
CA GLY A 109 -2.64 11.93 -3.98
C GLY A 109 -3.72 12.43 -3.03
N THR A 110 -4.62 13.28 -3.52
CA THR A 110 -5.85 13.67 -2.80
C THR A 110 -7.02 13.72 -3.78
N GLY A 111 -8.11 13.02 -3.44
CA GLY A 111 -9.28 12.85 -4.30
C GLY A 111 -10.25 11.81 -3.76
N GLU A 112 -11.18 11.38 -4.61
CA GLU A 112 -12.17 10.37 -4.26
C GLU A 112 -11.52 8.99 -4.07
N MET A 113 -11.84 8.29 -2.97
CA MET A 113 -11.41 6.91 -2.73
C MET A 113 -12.38 5.93 -3.41
N PRO A 114 -11.90 4.86 -4.07
CA PRO A 114 -10.49 4.47 -4.24
C PRO A 114 -9.82 5.08 -5.50
N GLN A 115 -10.49 5.92 -6.27
CA GLN A 115 -9.99 6.43 -7.55
C GLN A 115 -8.63 7.17 -7.44
N VAL A 116 -8.42 7.91 -6.35
CA VAL A 116 -7.14 8.59 -6.09
C VAL A 116 -5.97 7.60 -5.95
N VAL A 117 -6.20 6.45 -5.31
CA VAL A 117 -5.18 5.39 -5.15
C VAL A 117 -4.81 4.82 -6.52
N ILE A 118 -5.81 4.53 -7.35
CA ILE A 118 -5.62 4.04 -8.72
C ILE A 118 -4.81 5.04 -9.55
N ASN A 119 -5.14 6.32 -9.44
CA ASN A 119 -4.43 7.39 -10.17
C ASN A 119 -2.96 7.47 -9.73
N VAL A 120 -2.68 7.46 -8.42
CA VAL A 120 -1.31 7.52 -7.89
C VAL A 120 -0.49 6.31 -8.34
N TRP A 121 -1.07 5.10 -8.34
CA TRP A 121 -0.39 3.93 -8.91
C TRP A 121 -0.11 4.11 -10.41
N GLY A 122 -1.06 4.62 -11.19
CA GLY A 122 -0.85 4.95 -12.59
C GLY A 122 0.31 5.93 -12.82
N ASP A 123 0.52 6.87 -11.90
CA ASP A 123 1.66 7.79 -11.92
C ASP A 123 2.98 7.10 -11.62
N ILE A 124 2.99 6.22 -10.62
CA ILE A 124 4.15 5.38 -10.26
C ILE A 124 4.56 4.52 -11.46
N TRP A 125 3.59 3.86 -12.11
CA TRP A 125 3.83 3.06 -13.30
C TRP A 125 4.47 3.87 -14.41
N ARG A 126 3.92 5.04 -14.75
CA ARG A 126 4.47 5.94 -15.78
C ARG A 126 5.86 6.45 -15.43
N TYR A 127 6.13 6.69 -14.14
CA TYR A 127 7.43 7.13 -13.67
C TYR A 127 8.49 6.05 -13.88
N PHE A 128 8.25 4.83 -13.40
CA PHE A 128 9.22 3.74 -13.46
C PHE A 128 9.32 3.04 -14.82
N SER A 129 8.29 3.11 -15.68
CA SER A 129 8.35 2.60 -17.06
C SER A 129 9.20 3.47 -17.99
N GLY A 130 9.51 4.70 -17.60
CA GLY A 130 10.23 5.67 -18.44
C GLY A 130 9.36 6.35 -19.50
N GLU A 131 8.04 6.13 -19.47
CA GLU A 131 7.06 6.82 -20.33
C GLU A 131 6.76 8.26 -19.86
N SER A 132 7.34 8.68 -18.73
CA SER A 132 7.24 10.05 -18.26
C SER A 132 7.91 11.03 -19.23
N SER A 133 7.39 12.26 -19.29
CA SER A 133 8.00 13.37 -20.06
C SER A 133 9.41 13.75 -19.60
N GLN A 134 9.92 13.13 -18.53
CA GLN A 134 11.23 13.38 -17.91
C GLN A 134 12.30 12.35 -18.33
N GLY A 135 11.96 11.36 -19.16
CA GLY A 135 12.87 10.30 -19.61
C GLY A 135 12.98 9.13 -18.62
N LYS A 136 14.09 8.38 -18.68
CA LYS A 136 14.33 7.21 -17.81
C LYS A 136 14.34 7.62 -16.34
N SER A 137 13.62 6.89 -15.49
CA SER A 137 13.60 7.10 -14.04
C SER A 137 15.01 7.16 -13.46
N LYS A 138 15.24 8.14 -12.56
CA LYS A 138 16.47 8.26 -11.78
C LYS A 138 16.61 7.15 -10.73
N TYR A 139 15.48 6.60 -10.26
CA TYR A 139 15.44 5.59 -9.20
C TYR A 139 15.06 4.22 -9.75
N GLN A 140 15.57 3.18 -9.10
CA GLN A 140 15.18 1.80 -9.33
C GLN A 140 14.41 1.28 -8.12
N ARG A 141 13.29 0.59 -8.34
CA ARG A 141 12.51 -0.04 -7.29
C ARG A 141 13.31 -1.18 -6.64
N ALA A 142 13.21 -1.28 -5.32
CA ALA A 142 13.86 -2.34 -4.55
C ALA A 142 13.03 -3.63 -4.49
N PHE A 143 11.71 -3.56 -4.68
CA PHE A 143 10.77 -4.69 -4.56
C PHE A 143 10.91 -5.45 -3.22
N THR A 144 11.20 -4.72 -2.14
CA THR A 144 11.23 -5.26 -0.77
C THR A 144 9.83 -5.18 -0.16
N THR A 145 9.45 -3.99 0.32
CA THR A 145 8.12 -3.64 0.80
C THR A 145 7.75 -2.28 0.26
N ASP A 146 6.64 -2.20 -0.46
CA ASP A 146 6.02 -0.94 -0.84
C ASP A 146 4.74 -0.78 -0.02
N PHE A 147 4.32 0.45 0.30
CA PHE A 147 3.12 0.62 1.11
C PHE A 147 2.33 1.89 0.81
N GLU A 148 1.02 1.76 0.89
CA GLU A 148 0.07 2.86 0.95
C GLU A 148 -0.14 3.25 2.41
N ARG A 149 -0.08 4.53 2.70
CA ARG A 149 -0.51 5.12 3.97
C ARG A 149 -1.70 6.02 3.72
N TYR A 150 -2.86 5.64 4.24
CA TYR A 150 -4.08 6.41 4.13
C TYR A 150 -4.04 7.56 5.15
N THR A 151 -3.71 8.77 4.69
CA THR A 151 -3.45 9.94 5.54
C THR A 151 -4.71 10.69 5.95
N SER A 152 -5.80 10.50 5.20
CA SER A 152 -7.14 11.01 5.52
C SER A 152 -8.20 10.17 4.80
N ALA A 153 -9.47 10.55 4.92
CA ALA A 153 -10.56 9.94 4.15
C ALA A 153 -10.45 10.14 2.62
N ASN A 154 -9.63 11.08 2.16
CA ASN A 154 -9.50 11.44 0.75
C ASN A 154 -8.04 11.61 0.29
N SER A 155 -7.06 11.22 1.11
CA SER A 155 -5.64 11.37 0.79
C SER A 155 -4.86 10.09 1.07
N VAL A 156 -3.89 9.81 0.21
CA VAL A 156 -3.00 8.66 0.31
C VAL A 156 -1.58 9.08 -0.02
N ASP A 157 -0.63 8.54 0.73
CA ASP A 157 0.79 8.53 0.37
C ASP A 157 1.18 7.11 -0.03
N VAL A 158 1.77 6.93 -1.20
CA VAL A 158 2.29 5.64 -1.65
C VAL A 158 3.82 5.69 -1.62
N TYR A 159 4.41 4.84 -0.79
CA TYR A 159 5.83 4.71 -0.55
C TYR A 159 6.38 3.55 -1.37
N ILE A 160 7.27 3.86 -2.31
CA ILE A 160 7.94 2.87 -3.15
C ILE A 160 9.39 2.75 -2.70
N ALA A 161 9.81 1.57 -2.24
CA ALA A 161 11.18 1.31 -1.83
C ALA A 161 12.13 1.44 -3.03
N ILE A 162 13.26 2.11 -2.83
CA ILE A 162 14.26 2.40 -3.87
C ILE A 162 15.68 1.99 -3.44
N LEU A 163 16.53 1.69 -4.43
CA LEU A 163 17.96 1.36 -4.24
C LEU A 163 18.84 2.58 -3.97
#